data_AF-A0A0D7PIN1-F1
#
_entry.id   AF-A0A0D7PIN1-F1
#
_cell.length_a   1.000
_cell.length_b   1.000
_cell.length_c   1.000
_cell.angle_alpha   90.00
_cell.angle_beta   90.00
_cell.angle_gamma   90.00
#
_symmetry.space_group_name_H-M   'P 1'
#
loop_
_entity.id
_entity.type
_entity.pdbx_description
1 polymer ?
#
loop_
_entity_poly.entity_id
_entity_poly.type
_entity_poly.pdbx_seq_one_letter_code
_entity_poly.pdbx_strand_id
1 'polypeptide(L)' 'MLNKFGPSGNGEAQVQYLDGDFRVISPGTFVRCAISDTRIPLDELKYWSVDLQEAYATPTAVLQRHFPGAPKPQS' A
#
# COMPACT_ATOMS: atom_id res chain seq x y z
N MET A 1 -18.81 4.88 -27.92
CA MET A 1 -17.53 4.73 -27.18
C MET A 1 -17.84 4.96 -25.71
N LEU A 2 -18.12 3.92 -24.92
CA LEU A 2 -18.59 4.05 -23.54
C LEU A 2 -17.73 3.16 -22.63
N ASN A 3 -16.61 3.70 -22.18
CA ASN A 3 -15.90 3.18 -21.01
C ASN A 3 -15.76 4.33 -20.02
N LYS A 4 -16.15 4.10 -18.75
CA LYS A 4 -15.24 4.27 -17.59
C LYS A 4 -15.89 4.21 -16.22
N PHE A 5 -17.20 3.98 -16.09
CA PHE A 5 -17.83 3.82 -14.78
C PHE A 5 -18.63 2.51 -14.73
N GLY A 6 -17.93 1.40 -14.50
CA GLY A 6 -18.57 0.17 -14.04
C GLY A 6 -19.05 0.36 -12.60
N PRO A 7 -20.23 -0.15 -12.22
CA PRO A 7 -20.80 0.07 -10.90
C PRO A 7 -20.08 -0.81 -9.87
N SER A 8 -19.04 -0.30 -9.21
CA SER A 8 -18.45 -0.85 -7.97
C SER A 8 -17.39 0.10 -7.43
N GLY A 9 -17.65 0.77 -6.30
CA GLY A 9 -16.76 1.73 -5.64
C GLY A 9 -15.47 1.12 -5.08
N ASN A 10 -14.60 0.65 -5.97
CA ASN A 10 -13.31 0.03 -5.69
C ASN A 10 -12.24 0.66 -6.59
N GLY A 11 -11.96 1.94 -6.37
CA GLY A 11 -10.88 2.67 -7.04
C GLY A 11 -9.59 2.62 -6.24
N GLU A 12 -8.46 2.67 -6.94
CA GLU A 12 -7.15 2.88 -6.32
C GLU A 12 -7.09 4.30 -5.75
N ALA A 13 -6.91 4.40 -4.44
CA ALA A 13 -6.64 5.65 -3.76
C ALA A 13 -5.20 6.05 -4.03
N GLN A 14 -5.00 7.31 -4.38
CA GLN A 14 -3.66 7.87 -4.41
C GLN A 14 -3.42 8.52 -3.06
N VAL A 15 -2.47 7.99 -2.30
CA VAL A 15 -2.09 8.54 -1.01
C VAL A 15 -0.63 8.95 -1.04
N GLN A 16 -0.34 10.05 -0.35
CA GLN A 16 1.00 10.50 -0.05
C GLN A 16 1.34 10.02 1.35
N TYR A 17 2.35 9.16 1.45
CA TYR A 17 2.78 8.58 2.70
C TYR A 17 3.64 9.58 3.46
N LEU A 18 3.37 9.79 4.75
CA LEU A 18 4.11 10.67 5.65
C LEU A 18 4.68 9.87 6.83
N ASP A 19 5.57 10.50 7.59
CA ASP A 19 6.16 9.91 8.79
C ASP A 19 5.10 9.85 9.90
N GLY A 20 4.39 8.72 9.98
CA GLY A 20 3.34 8.47 10.98
C GLY A 20 1.91 8.79 10.54
N ASP A 21 1.70 9.33 9.34
CA ASP A 21 0.37 9.60 8.77
C ASP A 21 0.36 9.39 7.24
N PHE A 22 -0.79 9.47 6.57
CA PHE A 22 -0.87 9.48 5.12
C PHE A 22 -1.96 10.42 4.64
N ARG A 23 -1.66 11.17 3.59
CA ARG A 23 -2.60 12.12 3.00
C ARG A 23 -3.23 11.52 1.76
N VAL A 24 -4.56 11.42 1.73
CA VAL A 24 -5.28 11.01 0.51
C VAL A 24 -5.24 12.16 -0.51
N ILE A 25 -4.57 11.94 -1.63
CA ILE A 25 -4.48 12.86 -2.77
C ILE A 25 -5.66 12.63 -3.72
N SER A 26 -6.00 11.37 -3.98
CA SER A 26 -7.14 10.98 -4.82
C SER A 26 -8.05 10.01 -4.08
N PRO A 27 -9.39 10.23 -4.10
CA PRO A 27 -10.33 9.39 -3.40
C PRO A 27 -10.35 7.97 -3.97
N GLY A 28 -10.21 6.99 -3.10
CA GLY A 28 -10.30 5.57 -3.42
C GLY A 28 -10.47 4.74 -2.16
N THR A 29 -10.56 3.42 -2.31
CA THR A 29 -10.82 2.51 -1.18
C THR A 29 -9.63 1.61 -0.84
N PHE A 30 -8.67 1.47 -1.76
CA PHE A 30 -7.47 0.66 -1.56
C PHE A 30 -6.26 1.30 -2.24
N VAL A 31 -5.06 0.98 -1.78
CA VAL A 31 -3.78 1.25 -2.45
C VAL A 31 -3.20 -0.07 -2.98
N ARG A 32 -2.22 -0.01 -3.89
CA ARG A 32 -1.53 -1.22 -4.36
C ARG A 32 -0.22 -1.44 -3.65
N CYS A 33 0.05 -2.70 -3.34
CA CYS A 33 1.33 -3.13 -2.81
C CYS A 33 2.42 -2.97 -3.88
N ALA A 34 3.49 -2.25 -3.59
CA ALA A 34 4.54 -2.00 -4.59
C ALA A 34 5.30 -3.26 -5.03
N ILE A 35 5.33 -4.30 -4.18
CA ILE A 35 6.05 -5.55 -4.48
C ILE A 35 5.17 -6.63 -5.13
N SER A 36 3.87 -6.63 -4.84
CA SER A 36 2.96 -7.74 -5.18
C SER A 36 1.75 -7.29 -5.99
N ASP A 37 1.59 -5.99 -6.21
CA ASP A 37 0.43 -5.35 -6.87
C ASP A 37 -0.94 -5.65 -6.22
N THR A 38 -0.94 -6.32 -5.07
CA THR A 38 -2.14 -6.67 -4.31
C THR A 38 -2.84 -5.41 -3.80
N ARG A 39 -4.17 -5.42 -3.83
CA ARG A 39 -5.01 -4.35 -3.31
C ARG A 39 -5.01 -4.40 -1.78
N ILE A 40 -4.64 -3.29 -1.16
CA ILE A 40 -4.58 -3.10 0.29
C ILE A 40 -5.64 -2.05 0.63
N PRO A 41 -6.75 -2.42 1.28
CA PRO A 41 -7.72 -1.43 1.76
C PRO A 41 -7.03 -0.37 2.61
N LEU A 42 -7.45 0.90 2.49
CA LEU A 42 -6.85 1.98 3.28
C LEU A 42 -6.99 1.74 4.80
N ASP A 43 -8.04 1.06 5.24
CA ASP A 43 -8.26 0.65 6.63
C ASP A 43 -7.25 -0.41 7.11
N GLU A 44 -6.75 -1.24 6.19
CA GLU A 44 -5.75 -2.29 6.47
C GLU A 44 -4.31 -1.82 6.20
N LEU A 45 -4.13 -0.59 5.71
CA LEU A 45 -2.83 -0.01 5.40
C LEU A 45 -2.08 0.31 6.71
N LYS A 46 -1.30 -0.66 7.18
CA LYS A 46 -0.48 -0.55 8.39
C LYS A 46 1.00 -0.32 8.10
N TYR A 47 1.41 -0.62 6.87
CA TYR A 47 2.81 -0.70 6.48
C TYR A 47 3.05 0.09 5.20
N TRP A 48 3.86 1.14 5.28
CA TRP A 48 4.24 1.98 4.16
C TRP A 48 5.66 2.52 4.32
N SER A 49 6.29 2.90 3.21
CA SER A 49 7.57 3.59 3.19
C SER A 49 7.42 5.01 2.68
N VAL A 50 7.79 5.99 3.50
CA VAL A 50 7.77 7.42 3.15
C VAL A 50 8.84 7.76 2.11
N ASP A 51 10.02 7.15 2.23
CA ASP A 51 11.15 7.35 1.31
C ASP A 51 10.79 6.93 -0.13
N LEU A 52 10.17 5.76 -0.26
CA LEU A 52 9.81 5.17 -1.55
C LEU A 52 8.39 5.53 -2.01
N GLN A 53 7.56 6.11 -1.13
CA GLN A 53 6.13 6.34 -1.35
C GLN A 53 5.37 5.07 -1.77
N GLU A 54 5.68 3.96 -1.10
CA GLU A 54 5.16 2.63 -1.43
C GLU A 54 4.35 2.05 -0.26
N ALA A 55 3.20 1.45 -0.55
CA ALA A 55 2.47 0.63 0.41
C ALA A 55 2.90 -0.84 0.36
N TYR A 56 2.79 -1.49 1.52
CA TYR A 56 3.15 -2.88 1.70
C TYR A 56 1.99 -3.64 2.36
N ALA A 57 1.58 -4.75 1.75
CA ALA A 57 0.48 -5.56 2.26
C ALA A 57 0.89 -6.37 3.50
N THR A 58 2.19 -6.68 3.63
CA THR A 58 2.70 -7.56 4.68
C THR A 58 3.93 -6.95 5.36
N PRO A 59 4.12 -7.22 6.67
CA PRO A 59 5.32 -6.78 7.39
C PRO A 59 6.60 -7.40 6.82
N THR A 60 6.51 -8.62 6.27
CA THR A 60 7.63 -9.28 5.59
C THR A 60 8.15 -8.49 4.39
N ALA A 61 7.26 -7.77 3.69
CA ALA A 61 7.64 -6.96 2.54
C ALA A 61 8.44 -5.71 2.95
N VAL A 62 8.05 -5.06 4.05
CA VAL A 62 8.79 -3.93 4.62
C VAL A 62 10.14 -4.41 5.15
N LEU A 63 10.16 -5.52 5.89
CA LEU A 63 11.39 -6.10 6.43
C LEU A 63 12.39 -6.46 5.33
N GLN A 64 11.93 -7.04 4.21
CA GLN A 64 12.81 -7.37 3.09
C GLN A 64 13.47 -6.12 2.48
N ARG A 65 12.78 -4.97 2.47
CA ARG A 65 13.30 -3.70 1.92
C ARG A 65 14.20 -2.96 2.90
N HIS A 66 13.82 -2.86 4.17
CA HIS A 66 14.58 -2.11 5.19
C HIS A 66 15.70 -2.93 5.85
N PHE A 67 15.59 -4.26 5.89
CA PHE A 67 16.54 -5.15 6.55
C PHE A 67 16.90 -6.34 5.65
N PRO A 68 17.82 -6.18 4.68
CA PRO A 68 18.32 -7.29 3.87
C PRO A 68 19.06 -8.38 4.69
N GLY A 69 19.27 -8.18 6.00
CA GLY A 69 19.95 -9.10 6.90
C GLY A 69 19.16 -9.54 8.15
N ALA A 70 17.86 -9.25 8.26
CA ALA A 70 17.10 -9.68 9.44
C ALA A 70 16.87 -11.20 9.46
N PRO A 71 17.13 -11.90 10.58
CA PRO A 71 16.81 -13.32 10.70
C PRO A 71 15.28 -13.50 10.65
N LYS A 72 14.85 -14.47 9.84
CA LYS A 72 13.44 -14.91 9.75
C LYS A 72 12.89 -15.12 11.16
N PRO A 73 11.64 -14.72 11.48
CA PRO A 73 11.04 -15.09 12.75
C PRO A 73 10.99 -16.62 12.80
N GLN A 74 11.85 -17.20 13.64
CA GLN A 74 11.80 -18.62 13.97
C GLN A 74 10.52 -18.87 14.79
N SER A 75 9.96 -20.04 14.48
CA SER A 75 8.69 -20.62 14.95
C SER A 75 8.46 -20.58 16.46
#